data_AF-A0A8T3ZRI1-F1
#
_entry.id   AF-A0A8T3ZRI1-F1
#
_cell.length_a   1.000
_cell.length_b   1.000
_cell.length_c   1.000
_cell.angle_alpha   90.00
_cell.angle_beta   90.00
_cell.angle_gamma   90.00
#
_symmetry.space_group_name_H-M   'P 1'
#
loop_
_entity.id
_entity.type
_entity.pdbx_description
1 polymer ?
#
loop_
_entity_poly.entity_id
_entity_poly.type
_entity_poly.pdbx_seq_one_letter_code
_entity_poly.pdbx_strand_id
1 'polypeptide(L)'
;IGQDAKYDISARLNLYDKKIDTAKTVLRTFEPTKSVPISESVSATSIVDDAGQTVARVGLVYSSDNNANLHYRVVAPDGTCVIGQSDSCLVKDSTAGRRGNTVSVEIGEQIYRVRYSGQNSPLERFSITSVDPIVGNWNVTLESDSGIIPEAHAIADVAVKMKYRSTYTNLITVRSE
;
A
#
# COMPACT_ATOMS: atom_id res chain seq x y z
N ILE A 1 -7.03 7.67 -9.14
CA ILE A 1 -5.92 8.53 -8.66
C ILE A 1 -6.15 8.74 -7.17
N GLY A 2 -5.18 8.51 -6.29
CA GLY A 2 -5.40 8.67 -4.83
C GLY A 2 -5.87 10.09 -4.55
N GLN A 3 -7.04 10.25 -3.93
CA GLN A 3 -7.67 11.57 -3.80
C GLN A 3 -6.78 12.47 -2.93
N ASP A 4 -6.24 13.53 -3.52
CA ASP A 4 -5.70 14.64 -2.78
C ASP A 4 -6.86 15.47 -2.23
N ALA A 5 -6.90 15.67 -0.92
CA ALA A 5 -7.88 16.54 -0.29
C ALA A 5 -7.24 17.90 -0.04
N LYS A 6 -7.93 18.97 -0.43
CA LYS A 6 -7.50 20.36 -0.25
C LYS A 6 -8.42 21.03 0.75
N TYR A 7 -7.85 21.65 1.77
CA TYR A 7 -8.58 22.37 2.81
C TYR A 7 -8.07 23.80 2.90
N ASP A 8 -8.97 24.77 2.80
CA ASP A 8 -8.66 26.15 3.16
C ASP A 8 -8.64 26.27 4.68
N ILE A 9 -7.47 26.61 5.23
CA ILE A 9 -7.23 26.73 6.67
C ILE A 9 -6.85 28.18 7.04
N SER A 10 -7.28 28.59 8.23
CA SER A 10 -6.87 29.83 8.89
C SER A 10 -6.98 29.62 10.40
N ALA A 11 -6.16 30.31 11.19
CA ALA A 11 -6.20 30.25 12.64
C ALA A 11 -6.73 31.58 13.21
N ARG A 12 -7.44 31.47 14.34
CA ARG A 12 -7.90 32.61 15.15
C ARG A 12 -7.32 32.47 16.55
N LEU A 13 -6.59 33.49 16.98
CA LEU A 13 -6.09 33.62 18.35
C LEU A 13 -6.94 34.66 19.10
N ASN A 14 -7.54 34.25 20.22
CA ASN A 14 -8.28 35.14 21.12
C ASN A 14 -7.43 35.40 22.38
N LEU A 15 -7.09 36.67 22.64
CA LEU A 15 -6.33 37.11 23.82
C LEU A 15 -7.10 38.22 24.53
N TYR A 16 -7.84 37.87 25.58
CA TYR A 16 -8.75 38.79 26.27
C TYR A 16 -9.68 39.50 25.26
N ASP A 17 -9.56 40.82 25.15
CA ASP A 17 -10.36 41.65 24.23
C ASP A 17 -9.78 41.73 22.81
N LYS A 18 -8.65 41.06 22.53
CA LYS A 18 -8.00 41.06 21.22
C LYS A 18 -8.30 39.77 20.45
N LYS A 19 -8.60 39.93 19.16
CA LYS A 19 -8.70 38.84 18.20
C LYS A 19 -7.65 39.05 17.11
N ILE A 20 -6.87 38.02 16.86
CA ILE A 20 -5.86 38.01 15.80
C ILE A 20 -6.21 36.85 14.89
N ASP A 21 -6.52 37.16 13.63
CA ASP A 21 -6.78 36.19 12.58
C ASP A 21 -5.52 36.03 11.71
N THR A 22 -5.24 34.81 11.27
CA THR A 22 -4.20 34.56 10.28
C THR A 22 -4.78 34.61 8.87
N ALA A 23 -3.92 34.91 7.89
CA ALA A 23 -4.26 34.75 6.49
C ALA A 23 -4.74 33.31 6.20
N LYS A 24 -5.58 33.16 5.17
CA LYS A 24 -5.96 31.83 4.67
C LYS A 24 -4.81 31.18 3.91
N THR A 25 -4.67 29.87 4.05
CA THR A 25 -3.74 29.05 3.27
C THR A 25 -4.36 27.69 2.95
N VAL A 26 -3.75 26.94 2.03
CA VAL A 26 -4.26 25.64 1.59
C VAL A 26 -3.44 24.52 2.23
N LEU A 27 -4.10 23.66 3.01
CA LEU A 27 -3.56 22.39 3.47
C LEU A 27 -3.92 21.29 2.49
N ARG A 28 -2.92 20.56 2.02
CA ARG A 28 -3.11 19.36 1.18
C ARG A 28 -2.85 18.12 1.99
N THR A 29 -3.78 17.16 1.91
CA THR A 29 -3.65 15.86 2.55
C THR A 29 -3.91 14.76 1.53
N PHE A 30 -3.56 13.53 1.89
CA PHE A 30 -3.79 12.35 1.08
C PHE A 30 -4.24 11.20 1.98
N GLU A 31 -4.97 10.25 1.40
CA GLU A 31 -5.34 9.03 2.10
C GLU A 31 -4.09 8.20 2.43
N PRO A 32 -3.81 7.93 3.72
CA PRO A 32 -2.59 7.21 4.09
C PRO A 32 -2.62 5.73 3.67
N THR A 33 -3.80 5.18 3.42
CA THR A 33 -3.98 3.80 2.94
C THR A 33 -5.10 3.75 1.91
N LYS A 34 -4.77 3.27 0.71
CA LYS A 34 -5.75 2.98 -0.34
C LYS A 34 -6.09 1.49 -0.29
N SER A 35 -7.37 1.16 -0.23
CA SER A 35 -7.87 -0.22 -0.27
C SER A 35 -8.45 -0.49 -1.65
N VAL A 36 -8.05 -1.59 -2.28
CA VAL A 36 -8.50 -2.02 -3.60
C VAL A 36 -9.02 -3.45 -3.48
N PRO A 37 -10.27 -3.75 -3.87
CA PRO A 37 -10.76 -5.13 -3.91
C PRO A 37 -9.83 -6.01 -4.73
N ILE A 38 -9.62 -7.27 -4.31
CA ILE A 38 -8.71 -8.19 -5.00
C ILE A 38 -9.18 -8.54 -6.43
N SER A 39 -10.46 -8.33 -6.72
CA SER A 39 -11.05 -8.46 -8.05
C SER A 39 -10.64 -7.33 -9.01
N GLU A 40 -10.03 -6.26 -8.51
CA GLU A 40 -9.58 -5.11 -9.30
C GLU A 40 -8.05 -5.07 -9.41
N SER A 41 -7.55 -4.44 -10.48
CA SER A 41 -6.11 -4.27 -10.69
C SER A 41 -5.47 -3.36 -9.63
N VAL A 42 -4.44 -3.85 -8.93
CA VAL A 42 -3.70 -3.07 -7.92
C VAL A 42 -2.64 -2.21 -8.60
N SER A 43 -3.00 -0.98 -8.96
CA SER A 43 -2.06 0.01 -9.50
C SER A 43 -1.40 0.83 -8.39
N ALA A 44 -0.12 0.58 -8.16
CA ALA A 44 0.72 1.31 -7.22
C ALA A 44 1.33 2.54 -7.92
N THR A 45 0.94 3.73 -7.49
CA THR A 45 1.40 5.01 -8.04
C THR A 45 1.76 5.97 -6.92
N SER A 46 2.80 6.78 -7.09
CA SER A 46 3.09 7.89 -6.18
C SER A 46 2.04 8.98 -6.28
N ILE A 47 1.89 9.76 -5.21
CA ILE A 47 1.10 10.98 -5.17
C ILE A 47 2.05 12.14 -5.43
N VAL A 48 1.66 13.02 -6.35
CA VAL A 48 2.43 14.21 -6.76
C VAL A 48 1.64 15.48 -6.46
N ASP A 49 2.34 16.59 -6.24
CA ASP A 49 1.72 17.92 -6.15
C ASP A 49 1.54 18.58 -7.52
N ASP A 50 1.02 19.81 -7.53
CA ASP A 50 0.78 20.58 -8.77
C ASP A 50 2.09 20.92 -9.52
N ALA A 51 3.23 20.91 -8.83
CA ALA A 51 4.54 21.12 -9.44
C ALA A 51 5.15 19.81 -9.96
N GLY A 52 4.47 18.67 -9.79
CA GLY A 52 4.94 17.35 -10.16
C GLY A 52 5.92 16.72 -9.16
N GLN A 53 6.09 17.31 -7.98
CA GLN A 53 6.96 16.76 -6.94
C GLN A 53 6.25 15.63 -6.19
N THR A 54 6.95 14.52 -5.94
CA THR A 54 6.38 13.39 -5.18
C THR A 54 6.19 13.76 -3.71
N VAL A 55 4.93 13.80 -3.26
CA VAL A 55 4.56 14.07 -1.86
C VAL A 55 4.46 12.80 -1.03
N ALA A 56 4.02 11.70 -1.65
CA ALA A 56 3.89 10.42 -0.99
C ALA A 56 4.10 9.26 -1.97
N ARG A 57 4.60 8.14 -1.45
CA ARG A 57 4.91 6.95 -2.24
C ARG A 57 4.38 5.71 -1.55
N VAL A 58 3.99 4.68 -2.32
CA VAL A 58 3.60 3.40 -1.75
C VAL A 58 4.84 2.74 -1.15
N GLY A 59 4.84 2.54 0.17
CA GLY A 59 5.96 1.93 0.89
C GLY A 59 5.63 0.56 1.48
N LEU A 60 4.38 0.12 1.35
CA LEU A 60 3.88 -1.15 1.83
C LEU A 60 2.63 -1.56 1.04
N VAL A 61 2.65 -2.77 0.50
CA VAL A 61 1.48 -3.46 -0.06
C VAL A 61 1.19 -4.69 0.80
N TYR A 62 -0.05 -4.90 1.20
CA TYR A 62 -0.42 -6.02 2.07
C TYR A 62 -1.87 -6.45 1.87
N SER A 63 -2.14 -7.71 2.17
CA SER A 63 -3.48 -8.25 2.28
C SER A 63 -3.51 -9.42 3.25
N SER A 64 -4.71 -9.83 3.64
CA SER A 64 -4.94 -10.97 4.51
C SER A 64 -6.30 -11.58 4.24
N ASP A 65 -6.38 -12.89 4.23
CA ASP A 65 -7.60 -13.67 4.03
C ASP A 65 -7.60 -14.88 4.96
N ASN A 66 -8.79 -15.34 5.36
CA ASN A 66 -8.97 -16.46 6.28
C ASN A 66 -9.60 -17.70 5.63
N ASN A 67 -9.76 -17.72 4.31
CA ASN A 67 -10.28 -18.86 3.60
C ASN A 67 -9.15 -19.90 3.42
N ALA A 68 -9.26 -21.02 4.13
CA ALA A 68 -8.24 -22.07 4.11
C ALA A 68 -8.08 -22.78 2.76
N ASN A 69 -9.01 -22.60 1.81
CA ASN A 69 -8.97 -23.23 0.50
C ASN A 69 -8.38 -22.31 -0.59
N LEU A 70 -8.05 -21.07 -0.23
CA LEU A 70 -7.60 -20.04 -1.15
C LEU A 70 -6.24 -19.51 -0.71
N HIS A 71 -5.34 -19.36 -1.67
CA HIS A 71 -3.96 -19.00 -1.41
C HIS A 71 -3.52 -17.82 -2.25
N TYR A 72 -2.75 -16.91 -1.65
CA TYR A 72 -2.30 -15.71 -2.34
C TYR A 72 -1.33 -16.05 -3.45
N ARG A 73 -1.59 -15.49 -4.63
CA ARG A 73 -0.61 -15.31 -5.67
C ARG A 73 -0.36 -13.84 -5.92
N VAL A 74 0.89 -13.43 -5.86
CA VAL A 74 1.32 -12.04 -6.07
C VAL A 74 2.34 -12.01 -7.20
N VAL A 75 2.01 -11.30 -8.27
CA VAL A 75 2.85 -11.13 -9.45
C VAL A 75 3.21 -9.66 -9.60
N ALA A 76 4.51 -9.39 -9.75
CA ALA A 76 5.05 -8.06 -9.93
C ALA A 76 4.75 -7.51 -11.34
N PRO A 77 4.91 -6.19 -11.57
CA PRO A 77 4.59 -5.57 -12.85
C PRO A 77 5.37 -6.11 -14.06
N ASP A 78 6.55 -6.68 -13.83
CA ASP A 78 7.40 -7.31 -14.86
C ASP A 78 6.99 -8.77 -15.17
N GLY A 79 5.97 -9.30 -14.49
CA GLY A 79 5.51 -10.68 -14.61
C GLY A 79 6.17 -11.66 -13.63
N THR A 80 7.11 -11.23 -12.80
CA THR A 80 7.77 -12.08 -11.81
C THR A 80 6.78 -12.56 -10.76
N CYS A 81 6.66 -13.88 -10.55
CA CYS A 81 5.87 -14.41 -9.45
C CYS A 81 6.61 -14.23 -8.12
N VAL A 82 6.07 -13.40 -7.23
CA VAL A 82 6.68 -13.08 -5.94
C VAL A 82 6.22 -14.04 -4.86
N ILE A 83 4.90 -14.26 -4.75
CA ILE A 83 4.27 -15.16 -3.79
C ILE A 83 3.35 -16.11 -4.56
N GLY A 84 3.35 -17.39 -4.22
CA GLY A 84 2.42 -18.37 -4.80
C GLY A 84 2.84 -19.81 -4.54
N GLN A 85 1.97 -20.76 -4.91
CA GLN A 85 2.22 -22.19 -4.71
C GLN A 85 3.19 -22.79 -5.73
N SER A 86 3.26 -22.19 -6.93
CA SER A 86 4.13 -22.67 -8.02
C SER A 86 5.61 -22.58 -7.64
N ASP A 87 6.40 -23.55 -8.09
CA ASP A 87 7.87 -23.54 -7.97
C ASP A 87 8.52 -22.36 -8.71
N SER A 88 7.79 -21.68 -9.60
CA SER A 88 8.25 -20.46 -10.27
C SER A 88 8.18 -19.21 -9.39
N CYS A 89 7.56 -19.28 -8.21
CA CYS A 89 7.40 -18.13 -7.32
C CYS A 89 8.56 -18.00 -6.32
N LEU A 90 9.01 -16.76 -6.09
CA LEU A 90 10.18 -16.47 -5.26
C LEU A 90 9.95 -16.79 -3.76
N VAL A 91 8.71 -16.71 -3.28
CA VAL A 91 8.31 -16.98 -1.90
C VAL A 91 7.09 -17.90 -1.87
N LYS A 92 7.33 -19.19 -1.62
CA LYS A 92 6.27 -20.21 -1.52
C LYS A 92 5.88 -20.57 -0.09
N ASP A 93 6.87 -20.58 0.81
CA ASP A 93 6.71 -21.02 2.19
C ASP A 93 6.58 -19.83 3.14
N SER A 94 6.11 -20.11 4.35
CA SER A 94 6.15 -19.15 5.45
C SER A 94 7.54 -18.54 5.61
N THR A 95 7.59 -17.21 5.74
CA THR A 95 8.83 -16.49 6.06
C THR A 95 9.09 -16.44 7.56
N ALA A 96 8.22 -17.03 8.39
CA ALA A 96 8.40 -17.14 9.83
C ALA A 96 9.70 -17.89 10.16
N GLY A 97 10.40 -17.45 11.21
CA GLY A 97 11.67 -18.04 11.64
C GLY A 97 12.90 -17.58 10.83
N ARG A 98 12.70 -16.95 9.65
CA ARG A 98 13.78 -16.26 8.93
C ARG A 98 14.14 -14.96 9.64
N ARG A 99 15.31 -14.39 9.35
CA ARG A 99 15.74 -13.10 9.92
C ARG A 99 14.70 -12.01 9.62
N GLY A 100 14.18 -11.37 10.68
CA GLY A 100 13.11 -10.36 10.56
C GLY A 100 11.74 -10.94 10.14
N ASN A 101 11.61 -12.26 10.04
CA ASN A 101 10.50 -12.99 9.43
C ASN A 101 10.20 -12.53 8.00
N THR A 102 11.24 -12.20 7.24
CA THR A 102 11.14 -11.67 5.86
C THR A 102 12.12 -12.38 4.95
N VAL A 103 11.84 -12.33 3.65
CA VAL A 103 12.74 -12.71 2.56
C VAL A 103 12.98 -11.48 1.69
N SER A 104 14.25 -11.22 1.35
CA SER A 104 14.57 -10.22 0.33
C SER A 104 14.49 -10.88 -1.03
N VAL A 105 13.75 -10.28 -1.94
CA VAL A 105 13.66 -10.68 -3.35
C VAL A 105 14.08 -9.50 -4.22
N GLU A 106 14.77 -9.81 -5.30
CA GLU A 106 15.19 -8.83 -6.30
C GLU A 106 14.26 -8.96 -7.50
N ILE A 107 13.65 -7.84 -7.91
CA ILE A 107 12.72 -7.77 -9.04
C ILE A 107 13.14 -6.56 -9.86
N GLY A 108 13.60 -6.79 -11.09
CA GLY A 108 14.36 -5.80 -11.84
C GLY A 108 15.62 -5.38 -11.06
N GLU A 109 15.79 -4.08 -10.86
CA GLU A 109 16.92 -3.49 -10.11
C GLU A 109 16.55 -3.12 -8.65
N GLN A 110 15.38 -3.55 -8.18
CA GLN A 110 14.84 -3.14 -6.88
C GLN A 110 14.71 -4.32 -5.92
N ILE A 111 15.09 -4.09 -4.67
CA ILE A 111 14.96 -5.07 -3.59
C ILE A 111 13.63 -4.86 -2.85
N TYR A 112 12.87 -5.95 -2.74
CA TYR A 112 11.65 -6.01 -1.95
C TYR A 112 11.82 -6.95 -0.76
N ARG A 113 11.32 -6.55 0.40
CA ARG A 113 11.20 -7.41 1.58
C ARG A 113 9.79 -7.93 1.66
N VAL A 114 9.67 -9.25 1.52
CA VAL A 114 8.42 -9.99 1.55
C VAL A 114 8.29 -10.68 2.90
N ARG A 115 7.15 -10.48 3.56
CA ARG A 115 6.70 -11.31 4.68
C ARG A 115 5.48 -12.09 4.20
N TYR A 116 5.47 -13.38 4.42
CA TYR A 116 4.37 -14.25 4.04
C TYR A 116 4.12 -15.27 5.14
N SER A 117 2.85 -15.47 5.52
CA SER A 117 2.49 -16.42 6.56
C SER A 117 2.60 -17.87 6.12
N GLY A 118 2.54 -18.13 4.81
CA GLY A 118 2.35 -19.46 4.25
C GLY A 118 0.88 -19.87 4.22
N GLN A 119 0.59 -20.82 3.34
CA GLN A 119 -0.75 -21.35 3.00
C GLN A 119 -1.41 -22.08 4.18
N ASN A 120 -0.61 -22.72 5.04
CA ASN A 120 -1.09 -23.44 6.21
C ASN A 120 -1.49 -22.52 7.38
N SER A 121 -1.53 -21.20 7.15
CA SER A 121 -1.90 -20.24 8.20
C SER A 121 -3.42 -20.10 8.26
N PRO A 122 -4.05 -20.14 9.45
CA PRO A 122 -5.49 -19.90 9.58
C PRO A 122 -5.90 -18.47 9.20
N LEU A 123 -4.93 -17.56 9.11
CA LEU A 123 -5.08 -16.22 8.53
C LEU A 123 -3.88 -16.01 7.60
N GLU A 124 -4.06 -16.36 6.34
CA GLU A 124 -3.03 -16.14 5.33
C GLU A 124 -2.85 -14.64 5.10
N ARG A 125 -1.61 -14.18 5.11
CA ARG A 125 -1.30 -12.76 4.96
C ARG A 125 0.08 -12.56 4.37
N PHE A 126 0.21 -11.48 3.62
CA PHE A 126 1.49 -11.03 3.12
C PHE A 126 1.70 -9.55 3.35
N SER A 127 2.97 -9.15 3.37
CA SER A 127 3.36 -7.76 3.18
C SER A 127 4.62 -7.65 2.32
N ILE A 128 4.61 -6.68 1.42
CA ILE A 128 5.72 -6.34 0.54
C ILE A 128 6.12 -4.91 0.84
N THR A 129 7.40 -4.71 1.16
CA THR A 129 7.98 -3.39 1.43
C THR A 129 9.22 -3.20 0.57
N SER A 130 9.53 -1.96 0.23
CA SER A 130 10.80 -1.61 -0.41
C SER A 130 11.33 -0.29 0.14
N VAL A 131 12.64 -0.09 0.00
CA VAL A 131 13.29 1.19 0.28
C VAL A 131 12.92 2.20 -0.80
N ASP A 132 12.84 1.75 -2.05
CA ASP A 132 12.40 2.53 -3.20
C ASP A 132 10.87 2.50 -3.34
N PRO A 133 10.25 3.45 -4.06
CA PRO A 133 8.81 3.45 -4.29
C PRO A 133 8.33 2.12 -4.88
N ILE A 134 7.25 1.55 -4.33
CA ILE A 134 6.55 0.45 -4.99
C ILE A 134 5.67 1.07 -6.09
N VAL A 135 5.94 0.70 -7.35
CA VAL A 135 5.25 1.26 -8.52
C VAL A 135 4.75 0.15 -9.45
N GLY A 136 3.85 0.52 -10.36
CA GLY A 136 3.34 -0.34 -11.41
C GLY A 136 2.10 -1.12 -11.02
N ASN A 137 1.64 -1.98 -11.93
CA ASN A 137 0.45 -2.79 -11.75
C ASN A 137 0.84 -4.13 -11.15
N TRP A 138 0.52 -4.32 -9.87
CA TRP A 138 0.70 -5.57 -9.17
C TRP A 138 -0.55 -6.42 -9.36
N ASN A 139 -0.37 -7.67 -9.76
CA ASN A 139 -1.47 -8.62 -9.85
C ASN A 139 -1.50 -9.45 -8.58
N VAL A 140 -2.59 -9.32 -7.83
CA VAL A 140 -2.80 -10.06 -6.57
C VAL A 140 -4.09 -10.83 -6.73
N THR A 141 -4.00 -12.15 -6.65
CA THR A 141 -5.14 -13.06 -6.79
C THR A 141 -5.15 -14.07 -5.66
N LEU A 142 -6.29 -14.74 -5.51
CA LEU A 142 -6.45 -15.92 -4.68
C LEU A 142 -6.67 -17.12 -5.61
N GLU A 143 -5.88 -18.17 -5.43
CA GLU A 143 -5.94 -19.41 -6.21
C GLU A 143 -6.29 -20.58 -5.28
N SER A 144 -7.11 -21.53 -5.75
CA SER A 144 -7.35 -22.79 -5.03
C SER A 144 -6.28 -23.83 -5.37
N ASP A 145 -6.14 -24.84 -4.52
CA ASP A 145 -5.27 -26.00 -4.77
C ASP A 145 -5.60 -26.76 -6.08
N SER A 146 -6.84 -26.62 -6.57
CA SER A 146 -7.29 -27.20 -7.83
C SER A 146 -7.01 -26.33 -9.06
N GLY A 147 -6.41 -25.15 -8.88
CA GLY A 147 -6.13 -24.18 -9.95
C GLY A 147 -7.37 -23.48 -10.50
N ILE A 148 -8.50 -23.55 -9.77
CA ILE A 148 -9.76 -22.93 -10.17
C ILE A 148 -9.84 -21.53 -9.56
N ILE A 149 -10.19 -20.54 -10.39
CA ILE A 149 -10.44 -19.18 -9.89
C ILE A 149 -11.72 -19.21 -9.04
N PRO A 150 -11.68 -18.69 -7.79
CA PRO A 150 -12.82 -18.77 -6.88
C PRO A 150 -14.02 -17.99 -7.40
N GLU A 151 -15.23 -18.43 -7.04
CA GLU A 151 -16.45 -17.68 -7.32
C GLU A 151 -16.36 -16.27 -6.69
N ALA A 152 -16.88 -15.26 -7.40
CA ALA A 152 -16.76 -13.85 -7.03
C ALA A 152 -17.24 -13.51 -5.60
N HIS A 153 -18.10 -14.34 -5.01
CA HIS A 153 -18.64 -14.15 -3.66
C HIS A 153 -17.63 -14.53 -2.57
N ALA A 154 -16.69 -15.43 -2.85
CA ALA A 154 -15.65 -15.85 -1.89
C ALA A 154 -14.50 -14.84 -1.76
N ILE A 155 -14.40 -13.88 -2.69
CA ILE A 155 -13.31 -12.88 -2.77
C ILE A 155 -13.81 -11.44 -2.57
N ALA A 156 -15.13 -11.22 -2.46
CA ALA A 156 -15.73 -9.89 -2.47
C ALA A 156 -15.25 -8.98 -1.32
N ASP A 157 -14.93 -9.56 -0.16
CA ASP A 157 -14.50 -8.83 1.02
C ASP A 157 -12.96 -8.73 1.17
N VAL A 158 -12.21 -9.38 0.28
CA VAL A 158 -10.75 -9.37 0.32
C VAL A 158 -10.24 -8.15 -0.43
N ALA A 159 -9.46 -7.33 0.25
CA ALA A 159 -8.87 -6.13 -0.33
C ALA A 159 -7.35 -6.10 -0.13
N VAL A 160 -6.67 -5.64 -1.17
CA VAL A 160 -5.25 -5.30 -1.14
C VAL A 160 -5.12 -3.85 -0.70
N LYS A 161 -4.28 -3.63 0.31
CA LYS A 161 -4.07 -2.33 0.93
C LYS A 161 -2.68 -1.82 0.57
N MET A 162 -2.64 -0.59 0.06
CA MET A 162 -1.42 0.14 -0.25
C MET A 162 -1.27 1.28 0.75
N LYS A 163 -0.22 1.23 1.58
CA LYS A 163 0.08 2.26 2.55
C LYS A 163 1.12 3.24 2.00
N TYR A 164 0.74 4.50 1.99
CA TYR A 164 1.57 5.60 1.54
C TYR A 164 2.49 6.08 2.65
N ARG A 165 3.73 6.40 2.29
CA ARG A 165 4.70 7.10 3.14
C ARG A 165 4.91 8.48 2.56
N SER A 166 4.82 9.52 3.39
CA SER A 166 5.19 10.87 2.99
C SER A 166 6.69 10.90 2.66
N THR A 167 7.03 11.56 1.56
CA THR A 167 8.43 11.76 1.13
C THR A 167 8.97 13.07 1.70
N TYR A 168 8.14 14.11 1.73
CA TYR A 168 8.44 15.40 2.35
C TYR A 168 7.21 15.93 3.09
N THR A 169 7.40 16.42 4.31
CA THR A 169 6.42 17.22 5.05
C THR A 169 6.95 18.65 5.13
N ASN A 170 6.42 19.55 4.31
CA ASN A 170 6.76 20.96 4.43
C ASN A 170 5.93 21.59 5.55
N LEU A 171 6.59 22.31 6.46
CA LEU A 171 5.89 23.12 7.46
C LEU A 171 5.21 24.29 6.76
N ILE A 172 3.90 24.43 6.97
CA ILE A 172 3.14 25.58 6.50
C ILE A 172 3.14 26.62 7.63
N THR A 173 3.80 27.76 7.42
CA THR A 173 3.72 28.90 8.35
C THR A 173 2.64 29.85 7.88
N VAL A 174 1.66 30.11 8.74
CA VAL A 174 0.56 31.05 8.48
C VAL A 174 0.81 32.33 9.27
N ARG A 175 0.79 33.48 8.61
CA ARG A 175 1.06 34.79 9.24
C ARG A 175 -0.24 35.51 9.57
N SER A 176 -0.21 36.38 10.58
CA SER A 176 -1.32 37.29 10.89
C SER A 176 -1.59 38.22 9.71
N GLU A 177 -2.86 38.54 9.49
CA GLU A 177 -3.26 39.66 8.61
C GLU A 177 -2.92 41.01 9.22
#